data_AF-A0A7K2ZC38-F1
#
_entry.id   AF-A0A7K2ZC38-F1
#
_cell.length_a   1.000
_cell.length_b   1.000
_cell.length_c   1.000
_cell.angle_alpha   90.00
_cell.angle_beta   90.00
_cell.angle_gamma   90.00
#
_symmetry.space_group_name_H-M   'P 1'
#
loop_
_entity.id
_entity.type
_entity.pdbx_description
1 polymer ?
#
loop_
_entity_poly.entity_id
_entity_poly.type
_entity_poly.pdbx_seq_one_letter_code
_entity_poly.pdbx_strand_id
1 'polypeptide(L)'
;GALPIGRARRECRGLARAAVRLDAHAMDELLAAAIERYGLLAAWESVIMPTLHAVGRKWETAGERYIEVEHLLSWHVSSALRRAASQRAPVAGSGVS
;
A
#
# COMPACT_ATOMS: atom_id res chain seq x y z
N GLY A 1 -3.35 -14.46 14.43
CA GLY A 1 -2.42 -14.10 15.52
C GLY A 1 -2.09 -12.62 15.42
N ALA A 2 -1.82 -11.94 16.54
CA ALA A 2 -1.46 -10.52 16.55
C ALA A 2 -0.23 -10.28 15.66
N LEU A 3 -0.35 -9.36 14.69
CA LEU A 3 0.72 -8.99 13.78
C LEU A 3 1.97 -8.56 14.57
N PRO A 4 3.19 -8.80 14.06
CA PRO A 4 4.40 -8.26 14.68
C PRO A 4 4.40 -6.72 14.57
N ILE A 5 3.84 -6.04 15.57
CA ILE A 5 3.59 -4.57 15.58
C ILE A 5 4.84 -3.78 15.19
N GLY A 6 6.02 -4.21 15.63
CA GLY A 6 7.29 -3.57 15.29
C GLY A 6 7.64 -3.60 13.80
N ARG A 7 7.22 -4.65 13.08
CA ARG A 7 7.46 -4.79 11.63
C ARG A 7 6.48 -3.96 10.82
N ALA A 8 5.19 -4.04 11.11
CA ALA A 8 4.18 -3.21 10.44
C ALA A 8 4.51 -1.71 10.56
N ARG A 9 4.98 -1.27 11.73
CA ARG A 9 5.49 0.10 11.92
C ARG A 9 6.71 0.43 11.05
N ARG A 10 7.62 -0.52 10.82
CA ARG A 10 8.78 -0.31 9.92
C ARG A 10 8.35 -0.18 8.46
N GLU A 11 7.44 -1.04 8.01
CA GLU A 11 6.91 -1.02 6.64
C GLU A 11 6.09 0.25 6.39
N CYS A 12 5.26 0.68 7.35
CA CYS A 12 4.57 1.98 7.29
C CYS A 12 5.55 3.15 7.09
N ARG A 13 6.64 3.18 7.88
CA ARG A 13 7.69 4.20 7.69
C ARG A 13 8.42 4.07 6.35
N GLY A 14 8.61 2.85 5.87
CA GLY A 14 9.20 2.58 4.56
C GLY A 14 8.35 3.17 3.44
N LEU A 15 7.06 2.86 3.45
CA LEU A 15 6.11 3.32 2.44
C LEU A 15 5.96 4.85 2.46
N ALA A 16 5.87 5.45 3.66
CA ALA A 16 5.84 6.90 3.80
C ALA A 16 7.09 7.58 3.22
N ARG A 17 8.29 6.99 3.42
CA ARG A 17 9.53 7.53 2.86
C ARG A 17 9.62 7.37 1.35
N ALA A 18 9.18 6.23 0.81
CA ALA A 18 9.13 5.99 -0.63
C ALA A 18 8.21 7.01 -1.32
N ALA A 19 7.03 7.25 -0.74
CA ALA A 19 6.10 8.28 -1.22
C ALA A 19 6.76 9.68 -1.26
N VAL A 20 7.32 10.15 -0.14
CA VAL A 20 7.98 11.47 -0.06
C VAL A 20 9.14 11.62 -1.06
N ARG A 21 9.80 10.52 -1.43
CA ARG A 21 10.86 10.49 -2.43
C ARG A 21 10.38 10.32 -3.87
N LEU A 22 9.07 10.19 -4.08
CA LEU A 22 8.43 9.85 -5.35
C LEU A 22 9.00 8.56 -5.96
N ASP A 23 9.37 7.60 -5.12
CA ASP A 23 9.96 6.32 -5.53
C ASP A 23 8.85 5.30 -5.83
N ALA A 24 8.35 5.37 -7.07
CA ALA A 24 7.26 4.53 -7.57
C ALA A 24 7.57 3.03 -7.44
N HIS A 25 8.80 2.64 -7.76
CA HIS A 25 9.21 1.24 -7.72
C HIS A 25 9.21 0.71 -6.29
N ALA A 26 9.80 1.46 -5.34
CA ALA A 26 9.80 1.07 -3.94
C ALA A 26 8.38 1.01 -3.36
N MET A 27 7.46 1.88 -3.80
CA MET A 27 6.06 1.82 -3.37
C MET A 27 5.38 0.52 -3.82
N ASP A 28 5.55 0.12 -5.08
CA ASP A 28 4.99 -1.14 -5.58
C ASP A 28 5.56 -2.35 -4.84
N GLU A 29 6.87 -2.41 -4.61
CA GLU A 29 7.51 -3.51 -3.87
C GLU A 29 7.00 -3.59 -2.42
N LEU A 30 6.94 -2.47 -1.72
CA LEU A 30 6.50 -2.42 -0.32
C LEU A 30 5.02 -2.80 -0.19
N LEU A 31 4.17 -2.35 -1.11
CA LEU A 31 2.75 -2.71 -1.13
C LEU A 31 2.55 -4.20 -1.44
N ALA A 32 3.24 -4.73 -2.44
CA ALA A 32 3.19 -6.14 -2.79
C ALA A 32 3.67 -7.02 -1.63
N ALA A 33 4.84 -6.70 -1.05
CA ALA A 33 5.40 -7.44 0.07
C ALA A 33 4.52 -7.40 1.32
N ALA A 34 3.86 -6.27 1.61
CA ALA A 34 2.93 -6.18 2.73
C ALA A 34 1.68 -7.04 2.49
N ILE A 35 1.09 -6.98 1.30
CA ILE A 35 -0.10 -7.76 0.94
C ILE A 35 0.21 -9.26 0.93
N GLU A 36 1.33 -9.68 0.35
CA GLU A 36 1.76 -11.08 0.32
C GLU A 36 2.01 -11.61 1.74
N ARG A 37 2.64 -10.80 2.59
CA ARG A 37 3.01 -11.22 3.94
C ARG A 37 1.85 -11.30 4.92
N TYR A 38 0.93 -10.33 4.87
CA TYR A 38 -0.14 -10.22 5.87
C TYR A 38 -1.50 -10.60 5.34
N GLY A 39 -1.65 -10.71 4.03
CA GLY A 39 -2.95 -10.69 3.37
C GLY A 39 -3.49 -9.26 3.23
N LEU A 40 -4.39 -9.07 2.27
CA LEU A 40 -4.91 -7.76 1.88
C LEU A 40 -5.50 -6.94 3.04
N LEU A 41 -6.39 -7.55 3.84
CA LEU A 41 -7.10 -6.84 4.91
C LEU A 41 -6.13 -6.40 6.02
N ALA A 42 -5.28 -7.31 6.48
CA ALA A 42 -4.31 -6.99 7.53
C ALA A 42 -3.25 -5.99 7.05
N ALA A 43 -2.81 -6.07 5.78
CA ALA A 43 -1.91 -5.08 5.20
C ALA A 43 -2.57 -3.69 5.12
N TRP A 44 -3.86 -3.63 4.78
CA TRP A 44 -4.63 -2.39 4.78
C TRP A 44 -4.66 -1.74 6.17
N GLU A 45 -5.09 -2.49 7.18
CA GLU A 45 -5.28 -1.99 8.54
C GLU A 45 -3.96 -1.62 9.24
N SER A 46 -2.90 -2.38 9.00
CA SER A 46 -1.65 -2.25 9.76
C SER A 46 -0.54 -1.46 9.07
N VAL A 47 -0.61 -1.28 7.74
CA VAL A 47 0.44 -0.61 6.95
C VAL A 47 -0.14 0.50 6.07
N ILE A 48 -1.09 0.20 5.19
CA ILE A 48 -1.51 1.13 4.14
C ILE A 48 -2.29 2.31 4.73
N MET A 49 -3.38 2.05 5.46
CA MET A 49 -4.20 3.09 6.08
C MET A 49 -3.41 3.94 7.10
N PRO A 50 -2.57 3.35 7.99
CA PRO A 50 -1.69 4.13 8.85
C PRO A 50 -0.69 5.00 8.10
N THR A 51 -0.20 4.53 6.95
CA THR A 51 0.68 5.33 6.08
C THR A 51 -0.08 6.52 5.52
N LEU A 52 -1.23 6.30 4.87
CA LEU A 52 -2.07 7.37 4.34
C LEU A 52 -2.39 8.43 5.40
N HIS A 53 -2.76 8.02 6.62
CA HIS A 53 -2.99 8.94 7.73
C HIS A 53 -1.73 9.70 8.19
N ALA A 54 -0.60 9.00 8.35
CA ALA A 54 0.64 9.63 8.80
C ALA A 54 1.17 10.65 7.78
N VAL A 55 0.89 10.37 6.53
CA VAL A 55 1.31 11.13 5.38
C VAL A 55 0.37 12.34 5.21
N GLY A 56 -0.96 12.15 5.22
CA GLY A 56 -1.95 13.25 5.20
C GLY A 56 -1.77 14.28 6.33
N ARG A 57 -1.51 13.84 7.57
CA ARG A 57 -1.23 14.77 8.70
C ARG A 57 0.01 15.64 8.50
N LYS A 58 0.97 15.22 7.67
CA LYS A 58 2.18 16.02 7.39
C LYS A 58 1.97 17.02 6.25
N TRP A 59 0.92 16.84 5.47
CA TRP A 59 0.72 17.54 4.19
C TRP A 59 -0.15 18.78 4.32
N GLU A 60 -0.95 18.87 5.39
CA GLU A 60 -1.75 20.04 5.75
C GLU A 60 -0.94 21.36 5.77
N THR A 61 0.38 21.28 5.91
CA THR A 61 1.25 22.47 6.04
C THR A 61 2.23 22.69 4.89
N ALA A 62 2.19 21.90 3.80
CA ALA A 62 3.41 21.63 3.04
C ALA A 62 3.42 21.98 1.52
N GLY A 63 2.34 22.55 1.00
CA GLY A 63 2.31 23.20 -0.33
C GLY A 63 2.24 22.25 -1.55
N GLU A 64 2.40 22.80 -2.76
CA GLU A 64 2.07 22.15 -4.05
C GLU A 64 2.82 20.83 -4.33
N ARG A 65 4.08 20.71 -3.90
CA ARG A 65 4.89 19.49 -4.09
C ARG A 65 4.27 18.25 -3.42
N TYR A 66 3.39 18.44 -2.43
CA TYR A 66 2.73 17.32 -1.77
C TYR A 66 1.54 16.74 -2.54
N ILE A 67 0.97 17.50 -3.46
CA ILE A 67 -0.11 17.03 -4.32
C ILE A 67 0.37 15.86 -5.19
N GLU A 68 1.58 15.97 -5.75
CA GLU A 68 2.20 14.89 -6.54
C GLU A 68 2.43 13.62 -5.71
N VAL A 69 2.87 13.78 -4.46
CA VAL A 69 3.09 12.65 -3.56
C VAL A 69 1.77 11.97 -3.20
N GLU A 70 0.72 12.75 -2.92
CA GLU A 70 -0.63 12.24 -2.65
C GLU A 70 -1.19 11.46 -3.82
N HIS A 71 -1.12 12.04 -5.02
CA HIS A 71 -1.58 11.41 -6.24
C HIS A 71 -0.81 10.12 -6.52
N LEU A 72 0.53 10.14 -6.41
CA LEU A 72 1.34 8.98 -6.68
C LEU A 72 1.07 7.85 -5.66
N LEU A 73 1.01 8.17 -4.37
CA LEU A 73 0.71 7.18 -3.33
C LEU A 73 -0.70 6.58 -3.51
N SER A 74 -1.70 7.41 -3.76
CA SER A 74 -3.09 6.97 -3.98
C SER A 74 -3.21 6.09 -5.22
N TRP A 75 -2.47 6.41 -6.29
CA TRP A 75 -2.41 5.61 -7.51
C TRP A 75 -1.82 4.22 -7.25
N HIS A 76 -0.67 4.14 -6.57
CA HIS A 76 -0.03 2.86 -6.24
C HIS A 76 -0.88 2.00 -5.30
N VAL A 77 -1.48 2.59 -4.27
CA VAL A 77 -2.41 1.88 -3.38
C VAL A 77 -3.58 1.30 -4.18
N SER A 78 -4.24 2.12 -4.99
CA SER A 78 -5.37 1.68 -5.81
C SER A 78 -4.99 0.55 -6.77
N SER A 79 -3.81 0.64 -7.38
CA SER A 79 -3.29 -0.39 -8.28
C SER A 79 -2.96 -1.69 -7.54
N ALA A 80 -2.39 -1.62 -6.34
CA ALA A 80 -2.15 -2.80 -5.50
C ALA A 80 -3.46 -3.49 -5.10
N LEU A 81 -4.50 -2.72 -4.72
CA LEU A 81 -5.82 -3.26 -4.37
C LEU A 81 -6.48 -3.96 -5.56
N ARG A 82 -6.45 -3.33 -6.76
CA ARG A 82 -6.97 -3.94 -7.99
C ARG A 82 -6.27 -5.25 -8.31
N ARG A 83 -4.93 -5.28 -8.26
CA ARG A 83 -4.13 -6.50 -8.50
C ARG A 83 -4.50 -7.61 -7.53
N ALA A 84 -4.59 -7.30 -6.23
CA ALA A 84 -4.96 -8.26 -5.20
C ALA A 84 -6.40 -8.80 -5.39
N ALA A 85 -7.34 -7.97 -5.85
CA ALA A 85 -8.69 -8.39 -6.16
C ALA A 85 -8.75 -9.31 -7.39
N SER A 86 -7.98 -9.00 -8.45
CA SER A 86 -7.91 -9.82 -9.67
C SER A 86 -7.32 -11.21 -9.41
N GLN A 87 -6.34 -11.32 -8.50
CA GLN A 87 -5.76 -12.62 -8.11
C GLN A 87 -6.73 -13.48 -7.28
N ARG A 88 -7.77 -12.87 -6.72
CA ARG A 88 -8.77 -13.53 -5.88
C ARG A 88 -10.01 -13.98 -6.67
N ALA A 89 -10.16 -13.49 -7.91
CA ALA A 89 -11.18 -14.00 -8.81
C ALA A 89 -10.84 -15.46 -9.17
N PRO A 90 -11.78 -16.40 -9.02
CA PRO A 90 -11.52 -17.78 -9.40
C PRO A 90 -11.24 -17.82 -10.90
N VAL A 91 -10.30 -18.68 -11.31
CA VAL A 91 -10.19 -19.14 -12.71
C VAL A 91 -11.59 -19.59 -13.11
N ALA A 92 -12.26 -18.79 -13.94
CA ALA A 92 -13.55 -19.16 -14.52
C ALA A 92 -13.35 -20.53 -15.16
N GLY A 93 -14.18 -21.48 -14.72
CA GLY A 93 -13.88 -22.91 -14.78
C GLY A 93 -13.29 -23.34 -16.11
N SER A 94 -12.18 -24.07 -16.02
CA SER A 94 -11.88 -25.15 -16.95
C SER A 94 -13.00 -26.19 -16.84
N GLY A 95 -14.14 -25.88 -17.44
CA GLY A 95 -15.15 -26.84 -17.84
C GLY A 95 -14.59 -27.59 -19.05
N VAL A 96 -14.15 -28.80 -18.78
CA VAL A 96 -13.67 -29.81 -19.72
C VAL A 96 -14.84 -30.39 -20.53
N SER A 97 -14.51 -30.73 -21.78
CA SER A 97 -15.20 -31.63 -22.73
C SER A 97 -16.43 -31.12 -23.48
#